data_AF-A0A370GIB6-F1
#
_entry.id   AF-A0A370GIB6-F1
#
_cell.length_a   1.000
_cell.length_b   1.000
_cell.length_c   1.000
_cell.angle_alpha   90.00
_cell.angle_beta   90.00
_cell.angle_gamma   90.00
#
_symmetry.space_group_name_H-M   'P 1'
#
loop_
_entity.id
_entity.type
_entity.pdbx_description
1 polymer ?
#
loop_
_entity_poly.entity_id
_entity_poly.type
_entity_poly.pdbx_seq_one_letter_code
_entity_poly.pdbx_strand_id
1 'polypeptide(L)'
;MKEHQFKKAINFLKQYESQLIVPDMNVTENTNAQSSIIGYPEKSFLGEKGYTTKLSRKKRWEILQEEILTEYPPQTVINKLADFIRRFKAQRNGSKRYAAAIAEWEYDIERVREAYKVIIKGY
;
A
#
# COMPACT_ATOMS: atom_id res chain seq x y z
N MET A 1 -24.89 14.37 31.56
CA MET A 1 -23.44 14.58 31.74
C MET A 1 -22.55 13.48 31.15
N LYS A 2 -22.84 12.18 31.33
CA LYS A 2 -22.00 11.07 30.80
C LYS A 2 -21.86 11.05 29.27
N GLU A 3 -22.93 11.38 28.55
CA GLU A 3 -22.96 11.32 27.08
C GLU A 3 -22.10 12.41 26.40
N HIS A 4 -21.99 13.58 27.02
CA HIS A 4 -21.18 14.69 26.50
C HIS A 4 -19.68 14.38 26.61
N GLN A 5 -19.25 13.75 27.70
CA GLN A 5 -17.86 13.31 27.86
C GLN A 5 -17.51 12.14 26.94
N PHE A 6 -18.45 11.23 26.69
CA PHE A 6 -18.27 10.15 25.71
C PHE A 6 -18.12 10.68 24.28
N LYS A 7 -18.98 11.62 23.86
CA LYS A 7 -18.84 12.29 22.54
C LYS A 7 -17.53 13.04 22.41
N LYS A 8 -17.07 13.70 23.47
CA LYS A 8 -15.77 14.41 23.50
C LYS A 8 -14.59 13.44 23.42
N ALA A 9 -14.67 12.29 24.12
CA ALA A 9 -13.68 11.23 24.03
C ALA A 9 -13.64 10.58 22.64
N ILE A 10 -14.80 10.34 22.01
CA ILE A 10 -14.86 9.85 20.63
C ILE A 10 -14.26 10.85 19.65
N ASN A 11 -14.59 12.14 19.74
CA ASN A 11 -13.97 13.16 18.88
C ASN A 11 -12.45 13.28 19.12
N PHE A 12 -12.02 13.17 20.39
CA PHE A 12 -10.61 13.12 20.75
C PHE A 12 -9.91 11.86 20.23
N LEU A 13 -10.60 10.73 20.07
CA LEU A 13 -10.04 9.53 19.45
C LEU A 13 -10.10 9.59 17.91
N LYS A 14 -11.10 10.26 17.33
CA LYS A 14 -11.23 10.47 15.88
C LYS A 14 -10.10 11.31 15.29
N GLN A 15 -9.57 12.28 16.04
CA GLN A 15 -8.36 13.01 15.63
C GLN A 15 -7.09 12.12 15.62
N TYR A 16 -7.12 10.97 16.31
CA TYR A 16 -6.10 9.92 16.25
C TYR A 16 -6.54 8.72 15.39
N GLU A 17 -7.65 8.84 14.65
CA GLU A 17 -8.05 7.87 13.64
C GLU A 17 -6.98 7.91 12.55
N SER A 18 -6.06 6.96 12.68
CA SER A 18 -4.70 6.99 12.17
C SER A 18 -4.63 7.40 10.71
N GLN A 19 -3.95 8.49 10.42
CA GLN A 19 -3.55 8.80 9.04
C GLN A 19 -2.79 7.60 8.48
N LEU A 20 -3.12 7.18 7.26
CA LEU A 20 -2.40 6.11 6.60
C LEU A 20 -0.92 6.48 6.47
N ILE A 21 -0.05 5.63 6.99
CA ILE A 21 1.39 5.83 7.01
C ILE A 21 1.96 5.18 5.75
N VAL A 22 2.68 5.96 4.93
CA VAL A 22 3.48 5.42 3.83
C VAL A 22 4.86 5.06 4.40
N PRO A 23 5.25 3.77 4.45
CA PRO A 23 6.56 3.38 4.96
C PRO A 23 7.69 3.96 4.12
N ASP A 24 8.88 4.11 4.72
CA ASP A 24 10.08 4.39 3.93
C ASP A 24 10.38 3.21 3.00
N MET A 25 10.54 3.53 1.72
CA MET A 25 10.79 2.58 0.64
C MET A 25 12.22 2.68 0.11
N ASN A 26 13.07 3.50 0.72
CA ASN A 26 14.49 3.57 0.41
C ASN A 26 15.20 2.33 0.95
N VAL A 27 15.92 1.65 0.06
CA VAL A 27 16.71 0.46 0.40
C VAL A 27 17.98 0.47 -0.43
N THR A 28 19.09 0.08 0.18
CA THR A 28 20.36 -0.13 -0.51
C THR A 28 20.29 -1.38 -1.37
N GLU A 29 20.82 -1.31 -2.59
CA GLU A 29 20.90 -2.48 -3.46
C GLU A 29 21.78 -3.56 -2.84
N ASN A 30 21.32 -4.80 -2.85
CA ASN A 30 22.13 -5.93 -2.42
C ASN A 30 22.89 -6.50 -3.63
N THR A 31 24.15 -6.08 -3.79
CA THR A 31 25.04 -6.55 -4.86
C THR A 31 25.46 -8.01 -4.71
N ASN A 32 25.30 -8.60 -3.53
CA ASN A 32 25.69 -9.98 -3.20
C ASN A 32 24.49 -10.94 -3.11
N ALA A 33 23.27 -10.50 -3.47
CA ALA A 33 22.08 -11.33 -3.35
C ALA A 33 22.10 -12.52 -4.33
N GLN A 34 22.38 -13.70 -3.80
CA GLN A 34 22.16 -14.96 -4.49
C GLN A 34 20.65 -15.23 -4.57
N SER A 35 20.13 -15.49 -5.77
CA SER A 35 18.70 -15.72 -5.98
C SER A 35 18.24 -17.02 -5.33
N SER A 36 17.91 -17.01 -4.04
CA SER A 36 17.23 -18.13 -3.40
C SER A 36 15.76 -18.13 -3.82
N ILE A 37 15.44 -18.93 -4.83
CA ILE A 37 14.07 -19.15 -5.35
C ILE A 37 13.22 -19.99 -4.37
N ILE A 38 13.84 -20.57 -3.34
CA ILE A 38 13.21 -21.55 -2.45
C ILE A 38 12.17 -20.86 -1.55
N GLY A 39 10.89 -21.14 -1.78
CA GLY A 39 9.79 -20.82 -0.87
C GLY A 39 8.91 -19.62 -1.22
N TYR A 40 9.05 -19.02 -2.41
CA TYR A 40 8.13 -17.97 -2.83
C TYR A 40 6.85 -18.55 -3.44
N PRO A 41 5.66 -18.06 -3.05
CA PRO A 41 4.42 -18.45 -3.69
C PRO A 41 4.43 -18.08 -5.18
N GLU A 42 3.79 -18.91 -6.00
CA GLU A 42 3.74 -18.76 -7.46
C GLU A 42 3.05 -17.45 -7.88
N LYS A 43 2.08 -16.97 -7.07
CA LYS A 43 1.42 -15.69 -7.24
C LYS A 43 1.65 -14.80 -6.01
N SER A 44 1.75 -13.50 -6.26
CA SER A 44 1.79 -12.50 -5.19
C SER A 44 0.38 -12.21 -4.67
N PHE A 45 0.28 -11.66 -3.46
CA PHE A 45 -0.96 -11.12 -2.87
C PHE A 45 -1.84 -10.35 -3.89
N LEU A 46 -1.21 -9.50 -4.71
CA LEU A 46 -1.91 -8.75 -5.75
C LEU A 46 -2.25 -9.61 -6.97
N GLY A 47 -1.32 -10.46 -7.38
CA GLY A 47 -1.48 -11.35 -8.53
C GLY A 47 -2.60 -12.38 -8.37
N GLU A 48 -2.89 -12.81 -7.14
CA GLU A 48 -4.03 -13.70 -6.83
C GLU A 48 -5.38 -13.06 -7.19
N LYS A 49 -5.48 -11.73 -7.07
CA LYS A 49 -6.68 -10.94 -7.41
C LYS A 49 -6.64 -10.38 -8.84
N GLY A 50 -5.71 -10.84 -9.67
CA GLY A 50 -5.57 -10.38 -11.06
C GLY A 50 -4.93 -9.00 -11.21
N TYR A 51 -4.41 -8.39 -10.14
CA TYR A 51 -3.69 -7.12 -10.23
C TYR A 51 -2.31 -7.32 -10.87
N THR A 52 -1.96 -6.45 -11.83
CA THR A 52 -0.62 -6.38 -12.42
C THR A 52 -0.30 -4.97 -12.92
N THR A 53 0.97 -4.56 -12.86
CA THR A 53 1.43 -3.24 -13.34
C THR A 53 1.32 -3.06 -14.85
N LYS A 54 1.06 -4.14 -15.61
CA LYS A 54 0.78 -4.08 -17.05
C LYS A 54 -0.62 -3.53 -17.38
N LEU A 55 -1.52 -3.51 -16.40
CA LEU A 55 -2.86 -2.94 -16.58
C LEU A 55 -2.81 -1.41 -16.47
N SER A 56 -3.79 -0.75 -17.09
CA SER A 56 -3.97 0.70 -16.95
C SER A 56 -4.23 1.08 -15.49
N ARG A 57 -3.83 2.31 -15.11
CA ARG A 57 -4.10 2.87 -13.77
C ARG A 57 -5.57 2.79 -13.36
N LYS A 58 -6.48 2.97 -14.33
CA LYS A 58 -7.92 2.81 -14.10
C LYS A 58 -8.25 1.38 -13.70
N LYS A 59 -7.81 0.39 -14.48
CA LYS A 59 -8.16 -1.02 -14.22
C LYS A 59 -7.52 -1.56 -12.95
N ARG A 60 -6.27 -1.16 -12.65
CA ARG A 60 -5.63 -1.51 -11.36
C ARG A 60 -6.38 -0.94 -10.17
N TRP A 61 -6.87 0.30 -10.29
CA TRP A 61 -7.66 0.92 -9.25
C TRP A 61 -9.01 0.23 -9.03
N GLU A 62 -9.71 -0.15 -10.10
CA GLU A 62 -10.95 -0.96 -10.00
C GLU A 62 -10.68 -2.25 -9.21
N ILE A 63 -9.63 -3.02 -9.56
CA ILE A 63 -9.27 -4.25 -8.83
C ILE A 63 -8.92 -3.95 -7.37
N LEU A 64 -8.16 -2.87 -7.11
CA LEU A 64 -7.84 -2.47 -5.75
C LEU A 64 -9.11 -2.19 -4.94
N GLN A 65 -10.08 -1.46 -5.50
CA GLN A 65 -11.30 -1.09 -4.78
C GLN A 65 -12.26 -2.27 -4.60
N GLU A 66 -12.50 -3.04 -5.65
CA GLU A 66 -13.57 -4.06 -5.68
C GLU A 66 -13.12 -5.38 -5.03
N GLU A 67 -11.85 -5.75 -5.21
CA GLU A 67 -11.36 -7.08 -4.82
C GLU A 67 -10.43 -7.05 -3.60
N ILE A 68 -9.56 -6.04 -3.48
CA ILE A 68 -8.48 -6.05 -2.48
C ILE A 68 -8.88 -5.24 -1.23
N LEU A 69 -9.39 -4.03 -1.40
CA LEU A 69 -9.73 -3.12 -0.29
C LEU A 69 -11.05 -3.51 0.39
N THR A 70 -11.85 -4.38 -0.22
CA THR A 70 -13.02 -5.03 0.41
C THR A 70 -12.61 -6.09 1.44
N GLU A 71 -11.48 -6.76 1.22
CA GLU A 71 -10.99 -7.84 2.07
C GLU A 71 -9.91 -7.40 3.07
N TYR A 72 -9.13 -6.35 2.74
CA TYR A 72 -7.96 -5.94 3.51
C TYR A 72 -8.01 -4.46 3.91
N PRO A 73 -7.59 -4.10 5.14
CA PRO A 73 -7.49 -2.71 5.55
C PRO A 73 -6.55 -1.90 4.63
N PRO A 74 -6.84 -0.61 4.35
CA PRO A 74 -6.02 0.21 3.46
C PRO A 74 -4.54 0.27 3.86
N GLN A 75 -4.24 0.33 5.16
CA GLN A 75 -2.86 0.31 5.66
C GLN A 75 -2.13 -0.99 5.32
N THR A 76 -2.82 -2.13 5.37
CA THR A 76 -2.25 -3.44 5.00
C THR A 76 -1.91 -3.46 3.51
N VAL A 77 -2.78 -2.91 2.66
CA VAL A 77 -2.53 -2.82 1.21
C VAL A 77 -1.33 -1.90 0.91
N ILE A 78 -1.24 -0.74 1.57
CA ILE A 78 -0.07 0.16 1.46
C ILE A 78 1.22 -0.56 1.85
N ASN A 79 1.21 -1.28 2.98
CA ASN A 79 2.38 -2.01 3.44
C ASN A 79 2.82 -3.07 2.42
N LYS A 80 1.88 -3.83 1.85
CA LYS A 80 2.18 -4.85 0.83
C LYS A 80 2.74 -4.24 -0.46
N LEU A 81 2.21 -3.10 -0.90
CA LEU A 81 2.74 -2.38 -2.06
C LEU A 81 4.16 -1.84 -1.79
N ALA A 82 4.39 -1.27 -0.60
CA ALA A 82 5.70 -0.81 -0.17
C ALA A 82 6.72 -1.96 -0.08
N ASP A 83 6.29 -3.15 0.36
CA ASP A 83 7.13 -4.36 0.36
C ASP A 83 7.57 -4.76 -1.04
N PHE A 84 6.69 -4.68 -2.05
CA PHE A 84 7.10 -4.91 -3.43
C PHE A 84 8.14 -3.89 -3.86
N ILE A 85 7.90 -2.60 -3.63
CA ILE A 85 8.85 -1.55 -4.00
C ILE A 85 10.22 -1.81 -3.37
N ARG A 86 10.29 -2.09 -2.07
CA ARG A 86 11.54 -2.42 -1.37
C ARG A 86 12.20 -3.67 -1.95
N ARG A 87 11.44 -4.74 -2.15
CA ARG A 87 11.96 -6.01 -2.70
C ARG A 87 12.54 -5.83 -4.11
N PHE A 88 11.90 -5.03 -4.95
CA PHE A 88 12.37 -4.79 -6.31
C PHE A 88 13.52 -3.78 -6.36
N LYS A 89 13.52 -2.72 -5.54
CA LYS A 89 14.64 -1.78 -5.40
C LYS A 89 15.91 -2.47 -4.87
N ALA A 90 15.77 -3.41 -3.94
CA ALA A 90 16.90 -4.12 -3.33
C ALA A 90 17.63 -5.08 -4.30
N GLN A 91 17.04 -5.45 -5.44
CA GLN A 91 17.70 -6.29 -6.43
C GLN A 91 18.84 -5.53 -7.12
N ARG A 92 19.82 -6.26 -7.67
CA ARG A 92 20.92 -5.66 -8.45
C ARG A 92 20.38 -4.81 -9.60
N ASN A 93 20.70 -3.50 -9.59
CA ASN A 93 20.20 -2.50 -10.53
C ASN A 93 18.65 -2.45 -10.59
N GLY A 94 18.00 -2.82 -9.48
CA GLY A 94 16.56 -3.02 -9.40
C GLY A 94 15.78 -1.73 -9.54
N SER A 95 16.28 -0.65 -8.93
CA SER A 95 15.69 0.68 -9.01
C SER A 95 15.55 1.17 -10.46
N LYS A 96 16.54 0.87 -11.33
CA LYS A 96 16.48 1.22 -12.75
C LYS A 96 15.67 0.23 -13.57
N ARG A 97 15.88 -1.08 -13.36
CA ARG A 97 15.22 -2.14 -14.14
C ARG A 97 13.71 -2.19 -13.93
N TYR A 98 13.25 -1.89 -12.73
CA TYR A 98 11.84 -1.95 -12.35
C TYR A 98 11.21 -0.57 -12.15
N ALA A 99 11.87 0.51 -12.61
CA ALA A 99 11.43 1.89 -12.43
C ALA A 99 9.97 2.12 -12.81
N ALA A 100 9.54 1.57 -13.95
CA ALA A 100 8.14 1.69 -14.40
C ALA A 100 7.15 1.00 -13.45
N ALA A 101 7.45 -0.23 -13.02
CA ALA A 101 6.58 -0.96 -12.09
C ALA A 101 6.55 -0.30 -10.70
N ILE A 102 7.71 0.18 -10.23
CA ILE A 102 7.85 0.94 -8.97
C ILE A 102 6.98 2.19 -9.01
N ALA A 103 7.06 2.98 -10.07
CA ALA A 103 6.27 4.20 -10.22
C ALA A 103 4.75 3.92 -10.20
N GLU A 104 4.31 2.79 -10.79
CA GLU A 104 2.90 2.40 -10.76
C GLU A 104 2.45 1.97 -9.34
N TRP A 105 3.29 1.28 -8.58
CA TRP A 105 2.98 0.95 -7.18
C TRP A 105 2.98 2.20 -6.29
N GLU A 106 3.91 3.14 -6.49
CA GLU A 106 3.97 4.42 -5.76
C GLU A 106 2.71 5.25 -6.04
N TYR A 107 2.26 5.30 -7.30
CA TYR A 107 0.99 5.94 -7.68
C TYR A 107 -0.20 5.29 -6.97
N ASP A 108 -0.26 3.96 -6.94
CA ASP A 108 -1.37 3.24 -6.33
C ASP A 108 -1.38 3.42 -4.79
N ILE A 109 -0.22 3.47 -4.12
CA ILE A 109 -0.11 3.82 -2.69
C ILE A 109 -0.69 5.21 -2.44
N GLU A 110 -0.28 6.21 -3.23
CA GLU A 110 -0.77 7.58 -3.04
C GLU A 110 -2.29 7.64 -3.23
N ARG A 111 -2.79 6.94 -4.23
CA ARG A 111 -4.23 6.90 -4.51
C ARG A 111 -5.03 6.24 -3.38
N VAL A 112 -4.53 5.13 -2.80
CA VAL A 112 -5.14 4.53 -1.60
C VAL A 112 -5.09 5.52 -0.43
N ARG A 113 -3.95 6.19 -0.23
CA ARG A 113 -3.81 7.21 0.82
C ARG A 113 -4.83 8.32 0.65
N GLU A 114 -4.99 8.86 -0.55
CA GLU A 114 -5.95 9.93 -0.86
C GLU A 114 -7.40 9.50 -0.67
N ALA A 115 -7.78 8.33 -1.18
CA ALA A 115 -9.15 7.84 -1.13
C ALA A 115 -9.64 7.55 0.31
N TYR A 116 -8.71 7.20 1.22
CA TYR A 116 -9.00 6.84 2.60
C TYR A 116 -8.42 7.83 3.62
N LYS A 117 -7.99 9.02 3.17
CA LYS A 117 -7.76 10.15 4.08
C LYS A 117 -9.07 10.41 4.81
N VAL A 118 -9.07 10.34 6.15
CA VAL A 118 -10.23 10.69 6.97
C VAL A 118 -10.58 12.14 6.68
N ILE A 119 -11.63 12.38 5.90
CA ILE A 119 -12.24 13.70 5.78
C ILE A 119 -13.04 13.89 7.06
N ILE A 120 -12.46 14.59 8.04
CA ILE A 120 -13.24 15.15 9.15
C ILE A 120 -14.14 16.22 8.53
N LYS A 121 -15.31 15.83 8.02
CA LYS A 121 -16.40 16.79 7.81
C LYS A 121 -16.88 17.18 9.20
N GLY A 122 -16.42 18.35 9.64
CA GLY A 122 -16.98 19.02 10.82
C GLY A 122 -18.49 19.18 10.61
N TYR A 123 -19.26 18.50 11.45
CA TYR A 123 -20.65 18.81 11.72
C TYR A 123 -20.71 19.65 12.99
#